data_AF-A0AAD4YPQ6-F1
#
_entry.id   AF-A0AAD4YPQ6-F1
#
_cell.length_a   1.000
_cell.length_b   1.000
_cell.length_c   1.000
_cell.angle_alpha   90.00
_cell.angle_beta   90.00
_cell.angle_gamma   90.00
#
_symmetry.space_group_name_H-M   'P 1'
#
loop_
_entity.id
_entity.type
_entity.pdbx_description
1 polymer ?
#
loop_
_entity_poly.entity_id
_entity_poly.type
_entity_poly.pdbx_seq_one_letter_code
_entity_poly.pdbx_strand_id
1 'polypeptide(L)'
;MNALLVAQFSEEEISIAAHQLGSLKSPGPDGFPSFFFYLKYWQEVKDIDTQNAFVQGRQIQDNIVVAHEVYHYLRLKRKGSKFEASLKMDMSKAYDRVEWDFLRAIMAKMGFSNFWIHLVMTCISSVSFSVLLNGKPGAPFSTSRGLRQGDPLSPYLF
;
A
#
# COMPACT_ATOMS: atom_id res chain seq x y z
N MET A 1 13.36 3.27 15.18
CA MET A 1 12.41 3.70 14.14
C MET A 1 12.23 5.22 14.02
N ASN A 2 11.60 5.94 14.95
CA ASN A 2 11.30 7.38 14.76
C ASN A 2 12.52 8.29 14.54
N ALA A 3 13.67 8.02 15.19
CA ALA A 3 14.87 8.84 15.02
C ALA A 3 15.40 8.83 13.58
N LEU A 4 15.22 7.72 12.84
CA LEU A 4 15.60 7.62 11.42
C LEU A 4 14.59 8.35 10.52
N LEU A 5 13.30 8.34 10.87
CA LEU A 5 12.23 8.99 10.09
C LEU A 5 12.22 10.52 10.22
N VAL A 6 12.90 11.06 11.24
CA VAL A 6 13.02 12.50 11.51
C VAL A 6 14.44 13.00 11.22
N ALA A 7 15.36 12.12 10.84
CA ALA A 7 16.69 12.51 10.40
C ALA A 7 16.63 13.35 9.11
N GLN A 8 17.59 14.25 8.94
CA GLN A 8 17.73 14.97 7.67
C GLN A 8 18.13 14.01 6.57
N PHE A 9 17.47 14.10 5.42
CA PHE A 9 17.81 13.34 4.23
C PHE A 9 19.19 13.77 3.71
N SER A 10 20.05 12.80 3.43
CA SER A 10 21.33 13.05 2.75
C SER A 10 21.15 13.21 1.24
N GLU A 11 22.03 13.97 0.58
CA GLU A 11 22.01 14.11 -0.88
C GLU A 11 22.21 12.76 -1.58
N GLU A 12 22.98 11.85 -0.98
CA GLU A 12 23.16 10.49 -1.46
C GLU A 12 21.86 9.68 -1.38
N GLU A 13 21.09 9.78 -0.30
CA GLU A 13 19.78 9.12 -0.19
C GLU A 13 18.78 9.68 -1.20
N ILE A 14 18.76 11.00 -1.38
CA ILE A 14 17.91 11.67 -2.36
C ILE A 14 18.30 11.23 -3.78
N SER A 15 19.60 11.21 -4.08
CA SER A 15 20.15 10.79 -5.38
C SER A 15 19.87 9.31 -5.66
N ILE A 16 20.08 8.44 -4.68
CA ILE A 16 19.75 7.01 -4.78
C ILE A 16 18.24 6.83 -5.00
N ALA A 17 17.40 7.51 -4.23
CA ALA A 17 15.96 7.48 -4.42
C ALA A 17 15.55 7.99 -5.81
N ALA A 18 16.19 9.05 -6.31
CA ALA A 18 15.95 9.62 -7.63
C ALA A 18 16.42 8.70 -8.77
N HIS A 19 17.59 8.06 -8.66
CA HIS A 19 18.12 7.13 -9.66
C HIS A 19 17.42 5.76 -9.65
N GLN A 20 16.80 5.38 -8.54
CA GLN A 20 15.96 4.18 -8.44
C GLN A 20 14.61 4.34 -9.16
N LEU A 21 14.27 5.55 -9.62
CA LEU A 21 13.14 5.82 -10.52
C LEU A 21 13.49 5.37 -11.96
N GLY A 22 13.52 4.05 -12.18
CA GLY A 22 13.94 3.45 -13.46
C GLY A 22 13.05 3.78 -14.68
N SER A 23 13.72 3.90 -15.84
CA SER A 23 13.29 4.32 -17.18
C SER A 23 12.10 3.61 -17.88
N LEU A 24 11.38 2.67 -17.25
CA LEU A 24 10.48 1.73 -17.97
C LEU A 24 9.06 1.61 -17.40
N LYS A 25 8.46 2.69 -16.90
CA LYS A 25 7.03 2.69 -16.49
C LYS A 25 6.23 3.78 -17.21
N SER A 26 4.90 3.63 -17.26
CA SER A 26 4.04 4.57 -17.97
C SER A 26 4.08 5.96 -17.33
N PRO A 27 4.18 7.04 -18.13
CA PRO A 27 4.42 8.40 -17.62
C PRO A 27 3.15 9.03 -17.01
N GLY A 28 3.31 9.90 -16.01
CA GLY A 28 2.26 10.86 -15.62
C GLY A 28 1.94 11.87 -16.74
N PRO A 29 0.96 12.79 -16.56
CA PRO A 29 0.67 13.85 -17.53
C PRO A 29 1.86 14.83 -17.77
N ASP A 30 2.91 14.74 -16.95
CA ASP A 30 4.21 15.41 -17.00
C ASP A 30 5.36 14.53 -17.52
N GLY A 31 5.11 13.27 -17.88
CA GLY A 31 6.11 12.40 -18.50
C GLY A 31 6.97 11.57 -17.54
N PHE A 32 6.69 11.54 -16.22
CA PHE A 32 7.53 10.79 -15.27
C PHE A 32 6.88 9.50 -14.74
N PRO A 33 7.58 8.36 -14.73
CA PRO A 33 7.03 7.10 -14.25
C PRO A 33 7.15 6.89 -12.73
N SER A 34 6.13 6.24 -12.17
CA SER A 34 6.10 5.86 -10.75
C SER A 34 6.51 4.41 -10.56
N PHE A 35 7.29 4.11 -9.49
CA PHE A 35 7.27 2.88 -8.67
C PHE A 35 8.61 2.11 -8.55
N PHE A 36 9.30 2.22 -7.41
CA PHE A 36 9.63 1.13 -6.45
C PHE A 36 10.52 1.69 -5.31
N PHE A 37 10.01 1.74 -4.08
CA PHE A 37 10.79 1.89 -2.85
C PHE A 37 10.50 0.63 -2.02
N TYR A 38 11.36 -0.40 -2.03
CA TYR A 38 10.96 -1.70 -1.46
C TYR A 38 11.79 -2.42 -0.42
N LEU A 39 13.05 -2.07 -0.11
CA LEU A 39 13.90 -3.09 0.52
C LEU A 39 14.72 -2.69 1.74
N LYS A 40 14.53 -1.52 2.37
CA LYS A 40 15.50 -1.11 3.40
C LYS A 40 15.04 -1.19 4.87
N TYR A 41 13.75 -1.09 5.20
CA TYR A 41 13.36 -0.91 6.63
C TYR A 41 12.12 -1.70 7.10
N TRP A 42 11.59 -2.64 6.32
CA TRP A 42 10.35 -3.36 6.66
C TRP A 42 10.54 -4.58 7.59
N GLN A 43 11.76 -4.90 8.02
CA GLN A 43 11.99 -5.95 9.03
C GLN A 43 11.52 -5.53 10.43
N GLU A 44 11.20 -4.25 10.65
CA GLU A 44 10.84 -3.72 11.98
C GLU A 44 9.32 -3.62 12.25
N VAL A 45 8.42 -3.93 11.29
CA VAL A 45 6.96 -3.68 11.42
C VAL A 45 6.09 -4.95 11.28
N LYS A 46 6.69 -6.12 11.16
CA LYS A 46 6.11 -7.19 10.34
C LYS A 46 5.72 -8.46 11.10
N ASP A 47 4.88 -8.34 12.12
CA ASP A 47 4.35 -9.52 12.79
C ASP A 47 2.84 -9.70 12.60
N ILE A 48 2.50 -10.02 11.35
CA ILE A 48 1.35 -10.87 11.02
C ILE A 48 1.90 -12.01 10.16
N ASP A 49 2.06 -13.18 10.78
CA ASP A 49 2.68 -14.38 10.18
C ASP A 49 2.03 -14.82 8.86
N THR A 50 0.82 -14.36 8.56
CA THR A 50 0.01 -14.79 7.41
C THR A 50 -0.09 -13.76 6.27
N GLN A 51 0.52 -12.57 6.38
CA GLN A 51 0.50 -11.57 5.31
C GLN A 51 1.58 -11.82 4.25
N ASN A 52 1.21 -12.44 3.12
CA ASN A 52 2.16 -12.74 2.03
C ASN A 52 2.21 -11.68 0.92
N ALA A 53 1.31 -10.70 0.91
CA ALA A 53 1.28 -9.61 -0.07
C ALA A 53 2.09 -8.39 0.40
N PHE A 54 2.76 -7.69 -0.53
CA PHE A 54 3.52 -6.44 -0.30
C PHE A 54 4.64 -6.53 0.75
N VAL A 55 5.17 -7.73 0.91
CA VAL A 55 6.05 -8.11 2.01
C VAL A 55 7.30 -8.74 1.40
N GLN A 56 8.45 -8.10 1.60
CA GLN A 56 9.73 -8.61 1.07
C GLN A 56 9.98 -10.06 1.51
N GLY A 57 10.36 -10.91 0.55
CA GLY A 57 10.73 -12.31 0.79
C GLY A 57 9.57 -13.30 0.84
N ARG A 58 8.31 -12.86 0.72
CA ARG A 58 7.14 -13.77 0.61
C ARG A 58 6.59 -13.74 -0.81
N GLN A 59 6.15 -14.89 -1.32
CA GLN A 59 5.61 -14.99 -2.67
C GLN A 59 4.09 -15.14 -2.62
N ILE A 60 3.41 -14.59 -3.63
CA ILE A 60 1.96 -14.77 -3.76
C ILE A 60 1.57 -16.25 -3.95
N GLN A 61 2.52 -17.07 -4.42
CA GLN A 61 2.34 -18.51 -4.59
C GLN A 61 2.12 -19.23 -3.25
N ASP A 62 2.68 -18.73 -2.16
CA ASP A 62 2.51 -19.30 -0.82
C ASP A 62 1.04 -19.23 -0.38
N ASN A 63 0.33 -18.14 -0.73
CA ASN A 63 -1.11 -18.02 -0.47
C ASN A 63 -1.94 -19.06 -1.23
N ILE A 64 -1.49 -19.50 -2.42
CA ILE A 64 -2.21 -20.51 -3.20
C ILE A 64 -2.13 -21.86 -2.48
N VAL A 65 -0.95 -22.21 -1.96
CA VAL A 65 -0.76 -23.46 -1.20
C VAL A 65 -1.62 -23.47 0.05
N VAL A 66 -1.60 -22.40 0.84
CA VAL A 66 -2.42 -22.26 2.05
C VAL A 66 -3.91 -22.34 1.73
N ALA A 67 -4.37 -21.64 0.69
CA ALA A 67 -5.77 -21.69 0.28
C ALA A 67 -6.20 -23.09 -0.17
N HIS A 68 -5.32 -23.80 -0.89
CA HIS A 68 -5.57 -25.16 -1.34
C HIS A 68 -5.64 -26.15 -0.17
N GLU A 69 -4.77 -25.99 0.84
CA GLU A 69 -4.79 -26.80 2.06
C GLU A 69 -6.08 -26.57 2.87
N VAL A 70 -6.47 -25.32 3.09
CA VAL A 70 -7.74 -24.95 3.76
C VAL A 70 -8.93 -25.55 3.02
N TYR A 71 -8.95 -25.43 1.68
CA TYR A 71 -10.00 -26.02 0.86
C TYR A 71 -10.05 -27.56 0.97
N HIS A 72 -8.88 -28.21 0.90
CA HIS A 72 -8.76 -29.65 1.01
C HIS A 72 -9.21 -30.17 2.38
N TYR A 73 -8.79 -29.50 3.46
CA TYR A 73 -9.21 -29.79 4.83
C TYR A 73 -10.73 -29.74 4.98
N LEU A 74 -11.37 -28.66 4.52
CA LEU A 74 -12.82 -28.50 4.56
C LEU A 74 -13.55 -29.55 3.71
N ARG A 75 -12.97 -29.96 2.57
CA ARG A 75 -13.54 -31.00 1.71
C ARG A 75 -13.54 -32.38 2.36
N LEU A 76 -12.52 -32.72 3.14
CA LEU A 76 -12.38 -34.00 3.84
C LEU A 76 -13.25 -34.07 5.11
N LYS A 77 -13.46 -32.94 5.79
CA LYS A 77 -14.30 -32.82 6.99
C LYS A 77 -15.81 -32.82 6.67
N ARG A 78 -16.33 -33.95 6.16
CA ARG A 78 -17.77 -34.14 5.85
C ARG A 78 -18.60 -34.71 7.00
N LYS A 79 -17.98 -35.10 8.12
CA LYS A 79 -18.65 -35.67 9.30
C LYS A 79 -18.06 -35.09 10.59
N GLY A 80 -18.95 -34.74 11.53
CA GLY A 80 -18.62 -34.12 12.82
C GLY A 80 -19.74 -33.19 13.26
N SER A 81 -19.89 -32.93 14.57
CA SER A 81 -20.97 -32.05 15.06
C SER A 81 -20.64 -30.55 14.99
N LYS A 82 -19.42 -30.19 14.55
CA LYS A 82 -18.96 -28.80 14.44
C LYS A 82 -19.00 -28.37 12.97
N PHE A 83 -19.67 -27.25 12.71
CA PHE A 83 -19.68 -26.59 11.41
C PHE A 83 -18.40 -25.76 11.23
N GLU A 84 -17.66 -26.01 10.16
CA GLU A 84 -16.44 -25.30 9.79
C GLU A 84 -16.62 -24.77 8.36
N ALA A 85 -16.29 -23.49 8.14
CA ALA A 85 -16.47 -22.82 6.85
C ALA A 85 -15.27 -21.92 6.55
N SER A 86 -14.99 -21.71 5.26
CA SER A 86 -14.05 -20.70 4.79
C SER A 86 -14.81 -19.46 4.31
N LEU A 87 -14.29 -18.28 4.65
CA LEU A 87 -14.81 -17.00 4.21
C LEU A 87 -13.76 -16.29 3.38
N LYS A 88 -14.10 -15.98 2.13
CA LYS A 88 -13.29 -15.10 1.28
C LYS A 88 -13.89 -13.70 1.32
N MET A 89 -13.13 -12.73 1.82
CA MET A 89 -13.51 -11.33 1.83
C MET A 89 -12.67 -10.60 0.78
N ASP A 90 -13.32 -9.75 -0.02
CA ASP A 90 -12.68 -8.91 -1.02
C ASP A 90 -13.16 -7.46 -0.85
N MET A 91 -12.25 -6.51 -0.99
CA MET A 91 -12.56 -5.09 -0.81
C MET A 91 -12.73 -4.43 -2.18
N SER A 92 -13.95 -4.03 -2.50
CA SER A 92 -14.20 -3.30 -3.75
C SER A 92 -13.48 -1.95 -3.74
N LYS A 93 -12.64 -1.69 -4.74
CA LYS A 93 -11.88 -0.44 -4.89
C LYS A 93 -11.09 -0.09 -3.62
N ALA A 94 -10.30 -1.05 -3.14
CA ALA A 94 -9.62 -0.99 -1.85
C ALA A 94 -8.77 0.28 -1.68
N TYR A 95 -8.03 0.68 -2.73
CA TYR A 95 -7.24 1.92 -2.73
C TYR A 95 -8.11 3.18 -2.70
N ASP A 96 -9.24 3.23 -3.42
CA ASP A 96 -10.08 4.44 -3.53
C ASP A 96 -10.89 4.72 -2.25
N ARG A 97 -11.01 3.74 -1.35
CA ARG A 97 -11.89 3.80 -0.17
C ARG A 97 -11.15 3.96 1.16
N VAL A 98 -9.83 4.12 1.15
CA VAL A 98 -9.05 4.35 2.37
C VAL A 98 -9.38 5.73 2.93
N GLU A 99 -10.03 5.77 4.10
CA GLU A 99 -10.33 7.02 4.81
C GLU A 99 -9.06 7.57 5.47
N TRP A 100 -8.73 8.83 5.16
CA TRP A 100 -7.47 9.45 5.59
C TRP A 100 -7.37 9.66 7.10
N ASP A 101 -8.48 9.98 7.76
CA ASP A 101 -8.51 10.11 9.22
C ASP A 101 -8.21 8.78 9.92
N PHE A 102 -8.70 7.68 9.35
CA PHE A 102 -8.42 6.33 9.84
C PHE A 102 -6.95 5.97 9.66
N LEU A 103 -6.39 6.22 8.47
CA LEU A 103 -4.97 6.01 8.19
C LEU A 103 -4.07 6.80 9.14
N ARG A 104 -4.39 8.09 9.37
CA ARG A 104 -3.69 8.95 10.33
C ARG A 104 -3.73 8.37 11.74
N ALA A 105 -4.90 7.91 12.19
CA ALA A 105 -5.07 7.31 13.51
C ALA A 105 -4.27 6.02 13.67
N ILE A 106 -4.22 5.17 12.64
CA ILE A 106 -3.39 3.95 12.64
C ILE A 106 -1.92 4.31 12.76
N MET A 107 -1.41 5.23 11.93
CA MET A 107 0.01 5.62 11.99
C MET A 107 0.37 6.20 13.36
N ALA A 108 -0.50 7.01 13.95
CA ALA A 108 -0.30 7.51 15.31
C ALA A 108 -0.26 6.37 16.34
N LYS A 109 -1.16 5.38 16.22
CA LYS A 109 -1.20 4.20 17.10
C LYS A 109 0.02 3.29 16.94
N MET A 110 0.55 3.17 15.73
CA MET A 110 1.80 2.44 15.46
C MET A 110 3.04 3.16 15.99
N GLY A 111 2.88 4.39 16.51
CA GLY A 111 3.95 5.15 17.15
C GLY A 111 4.80 5.97 16.19
N PHE A 112 4.34 6.22 14.96
CA PHE A 112 5.06 7.11 14.02
C PHE A 112 5.09 8.56 14.53
N SER A 113 6.19 9.26 14.25
CA SER A 113 6.32 10.67 14.63
C SER A 113 5.25 11.54 13.94
N ASN A 114 4.77 12.58 14.63
CA ASN A 114 3.79 13.52 14.06
C ASN A 114 4.30 14.21 12.79
N PHE A 115 5.61 14.50 12.73
CA PHE A 115 6.24 15.07 11.54
C PHE A 115 6.12 14.14 10.33
N TRP A 116 6.45 12.86 10.51
CA TRP A 116 6.33 11.85 9.45
C TRP A 116 4.90 11.65 9.00
N ILE A 117 3.97 11.55 9.97
CA ILE A 117 2.54 11.46 9.69
C ILE A 117 2.08 12.66 8.86
N HIS A 118 2.47 13.89 9.24
CA HIS A 118 2.12 15.08 8.50
C HIS A 118 2.66 15.07 7.06
N LEU A 119 3.90 14.60 6.87
CA LEU A 119 4.51 14.47 5.54
C LEU A 119 3.70 13.50 4.66
N VAL A 120 3.39 12.30 5.17
CA VAL A 120 2.56 11.32 4.46
C VAL A 120 1.17 11.89 4.14
N MET A 121 0.52 12.52 5.11
CA MET A 121 -0.80 13.13 4.91
C MET A 121 -0.75 14.23 3.83
N THR A 122 0.30 15.04 3.80
CA THR A 122 0.50 16.08 2.79
C THR A 122 0.67 15.48 1.39
N CYS A 123 1.41 14.36 1.28
CA CYS A 123 1.60 13.66 0.01
C CYS A 123 0.28 13.10 -0.55
N ILE A 124 -0.56 12.50 0.30
CA ILE A 124 -1.81 11.88 -0.17
C ILE A 124 -2.94 12.90 -0.37
N SER A 125 -2.97 14.00 0.39
CA SER A 125 -4.06 14.97 0.36
C SER A 125 -3.89 16.10 -0.66
N SER A 126 -2.69 16.30 -1.20
CA SER A 126 -2.40 17.37 -2.16
C SER A 126 -2.85 17.07 -3.59
N VAL A 127 -3.36 15.86 -3.85
CA VAL A 127 -3.71 15.41 -5.20
C VAL A 127 -5.05 16.01 -5.64
N SER A 128 -5.06 16.54 -6.86
CA SER A 128 -6.27 16.97 -7.58
C SER A 128 -6.49 16.10 -8.81
N PHE A 129 -7.74 15.78 -9.08
CA PHE A 129 -8.15 14.93 -10.21
C PHE A 129 -9.00 15.73 -11.19
N SER A 130 -8.94 15.36 -12.47
CA SER A 130 -9.84 15.85 -13.51
C SER A 130 -10.36 14.67 -14.31
N VAL A 131 -11.65 14.68 -14.65
CA VAL A 131 -12.20 13.68 -15.57
C VAL A 131 -11.88 14.08 -17.00
N LEU A 132 -11.21 13.20 -17.76
CA LEU A 132 -11.03 13.42 -19.19
C LEU A 132 -12.30 13.02 -19.93
N LEU A 133 -12.94 13.99 -20.59
CA LEU A 133 -14.10 13.76 -21.47
C LEU A 133 -13.67 14.06 -22.91
N ASN A 134 -13.74 13.06 -23.79
CA ASN A 134 -13.31 13.17 -25.20
C ASN A 134 -11.88 13.73 -25.36
N GLY A 135 -10.96 13.33 -24.48
CA GLY A 135 -9.56 13.78 -24.50
C GLY A 135 -9.31 15.18 -23.92
N LYS A 136 -10.35 15.90 -23.47
CA LYS A 136 -10.20 17.19 -22.80
C LYS A 136 -10.38 17.04 -21.28
N PRO A 137 -9.44 17.53 -20.46
CA PRO A 137 -9.61 17.51 -19.01
C PRO A 137 -10.76 18.45 -18.60
N GLY A 138 -11.70 17.93 -17.82
CA GLY A 138 -12.74 18.73 -17.17
C GLY A 138 -12.19 19.51 -15.96
N ALA A 139 -13.11 20.17 -15.24
CA ALA A 139 -12.76 20.93 -14.04
C ALA A 139 -12.06 20.05 -12.99
N PRO A 140 -11.00 20.55 -12.34
CA PRO A 140 -10.32 19.82 -11.27
C PRO A 140 -11.21 19.70 -10.04
N PHE A 141 -11.11 18.57 -9.35
CA PHE A 141 -11.74 18.30 -8.07
C PHE A 141 -10.76 17.61 -7.13
N SER A 142 -10.90 17.88 -5.83
CA SER A 142 -10.08 17.26 -4.79
C SER A 142 -10.75 15.99 -4.25
N THR A 143 -9.96 15.01 -3.87
CA THR A 143 -10.42 13.83 -3.14
C THR A 143 -10.37 14.06 -1.63
N SER A 144 -11.29 13.44 -0.89
CA SER A 144 -11.27 13.40 0.58
C SER A 144 -10.76 12.08 1.15
N ARG A 145 -10.52 11.09 0.29
CA ARG A 145 -10.12 9.73 0.65
C ARG A 145 -9.42 9.03 -0.53
N GLY A 146 -8.78 7.92 -0.20
CA GLY A 146 -8.17 7.02 -1.16
C GLY A 146 -6.67 7.22 -1.32
N LEU A 147 -6.04 6.25 -1.97
CA LEU A 147 -4.61 6.15 -2.23
C LEU A 147 -4.37 6.03 -3.73
N ARG A 148 -3.27 6.59 -4.23
CA ARG A 148 -3.00 6.64 -5.67
C ARG A 148 -2.46 5.29 -6.16
N GLN A 149 -3.17 4.65 -7.08
CA GLN A 149 -2.62 3.47 -7.73
C GLN A 149 -1.38 3.84 -8.57
N GLY A 150 -0.31 3.05 -8.41
CA GLY A 150 0.97 3.29 -9.06
C GLY A 150 1.92 4.18 -8.27
N ASP A 151 1.47 4.84 -7.19
CA ASP A 151 2.37 5.52 -6.26
C ASP A 151 3.14 4.48 -5.42
N PRO A 152 4.49 4.52 -5.38
CA PRO A 152 5.28 3.59 -4.58
C PRO A 152 4.95 3.59 -3.07
N LEU A 153 4.37 4.66 -2.51
CA LEU A 153 3.97 4.70 -1.10
C LEU A 153 2.64 4.00 -0.85
N SER A 154 1.73 4.02 -1.83
CA SER A 154 0.35 3.55 -1.65
C SER A 154 0.21 2.07 -1.24
N PRO A 155 1.01 1.11 -1.75
CA PRO A 155 0.98 -0.28 -1.27
C PRO A 155 1.38 -0.48 0.20
N TYR A 156 2.09 0.48 0.81
CA TYR A 156 2.49 0.40 2.22
C TYR A 156 1.48 1.00 3.18
N LEU A 157 0.69 1.93 2.68
CA LEU A 157 -0.37 2.59 3.45
C LEU A 157 -1.67 1.76 3.48
N PHE A 158 -1.77 0.76 2.60
CA PHE A 158 -2.87 -0.21 2.54
C PHE A 158 -2.56 -1.45 3.38
#